data_AF-A0A0R3RYG5-F1
#
_entry.id   AF-A0A0R3RYG5-F1
#
_cell.length_a   1.000
_cell.length_b   1.000
_cell.length_c   1.000
_cell.angle_alpha   90.00
_cell.angle_beta   90.00
_cell.angle_gamma   90.00
#
_symmetry.space_group_name_H-M   'P 1'
#
loop_
_entity.id
_entity.type
_entity.pdbx_description
1 polymer ?
#
loop_
_entity_poly.entity_id
_entity_poly.type
_entity_poly.pdbx_seq_one_letter_code
_entity_poly.pdbx_strand_id
1 'polypeptide(L)'
;MSRRLEGHFLVTEGPLLKFDGRLLQKDTDEFKTHANKIQRQLNFIYRQSDYGVAFVGSEVTKFRFVPAVPALDVTFILKTRSDLNIDLFNFLSILRSYVRACGFDGNAIDDKSISLEIKRF
;
A
#
# COMPACT_ATOMS: atom_id res chain seq x y z
N MET A 1 11.14 -17.56 7.33
CA MET A 1 9.77 -17.02 7.46
C MET A 1 9.79 -15.53 7.13
N SER A 2 8.70 -14.94 6.67
CA SER A 2 8.61 -13.49 6.47
C SER A 2 7.69 -12.88 7.53
N ARG A 3 8.07 -11.72 8.07
CA ARG A 3 7.20 -10.90 8.91
C ARG A 3 6.26 -10.14 7.98
N ARG A 4 5.00 -9.98 8.40
CA ARG A 4 3.95 -9.32 7.61
C ARG A 4 3.50 -8.06 8.34
N LEU A 5 3.57 -6.93 7.64
CA LEU A 5 2.99 -5.67 8.06
C LEU A 5 1.72 -5.46 7.25
N GLU A 6 0.58 -5.29 7.90
CA GLU A 6 -0.62 -4.84 7.20
C GLU A 6 -0.63 -3.32 7.17
N GLY A 7 -0.92 -2.75 6.01
CA GLY A 7 -1.03 -1.32 5.82
C GLY A 7 -2.33 -0.94 5.17
N HIS A 8 -2.71 0.31 5.40
CA HIS A 8 -3.89 0.94 4.81
C HIS A 8 -3.54 2.35 4.37
N PHE A 9 -4.17 2.81 3.30
CA PHE A 9 -4.20 4.22 2.93
C PHE A 9 -5.48 4.53 2.15
N LEU A 10 -5.90 5.80 2.21
CA LEU A 10 -7.02 6.32 1.44
C LEU A 10 -6.50 7.03 0.20
N VAL A 11 -6.99 6.60 -0.97
CA VAL A 11 -6.91 7.35 -2.21
C VAL A 11 -8.08 8.32 -2.25
N THR A 12 -7.80 9.62 -2.26
CA THR A 12 -8.82 10.69 -2.19
C THR A 12 -9.05 11.39 -3.53
N GLU A 13 -8.11 11.28 -4.47
CA GLU A 13 -8.25 11.80 -5.84
C GLU A 13 -7.47 10.92 -6.84
N GLY A 14 -7.86 10.98 -8.11
CA GLY A 14 -7.13 10.35 -9.21
C GLY A 14 -7.88 9.24 -9.95
N PRO A 15 -7.22 8.59 -10.92
CA PRO A 15 -7.86 7.58 -11.78
C PRO A 15 -8.44 6.38 -11.03
N LEU A 16 -7.85 5.99 -9.90
CA LEU A 16 -8.36 4.89 -9.08
C LEU A 16 -9.75 5.15 -8.49
N LEU A 17 -10.21 6.39 -8.39
CA LEU A 17 -11.57 6.72 -7.94
C LEU A 17 -12.62 6.61 -9.04
N LYS A 18 -12.22 6.51 -10.31
CA LYS A 18 -13.12 6.30 -11.44
C LYS A 18 -13.22 4.80 -11.76
N PHE A 19 -13.43 3.99 -10.73
CA PHE A 19 -13.47 2.53 -10.82
C PHE A 19 -14.88 2.00 -11.06
N ASP A 20 -14.98 0.84 -11.71
CA ASP A 20 -16.21 0.04 -11.71
C ASP A 20 -16.23 -0.87 -10.48
N GLY A 21 -17.41 -1.29 -10.02
CA GLY A 21 -17.60 -2.16 -8.84
C GLY A 21 -16.83 -3.49 -8.90
N ARG A 22 -16.33 -3.87 -10.08
CA ARG A 22 -15.41 -5.01 -10.28
C ARG A 22 -14.07 -4.82 -9.55
N LEU A 23 -13.55 -3.58 -9.43
CA LEU A 23 -12.33 -3.31 -8.64
C LEU A 23 -12.44 -3.80 -7.20
N LEU A 24 -13.64 -3.86 -6.64
CA LEU A 24 -13.89 -4.30 -5.26
C LEU A 24 -13.87 -5.83 -5.10
N GLN A 25 -13.80 -6.58 -6.20
CA GLN A 25 -13.85 -8.04 -6.25
C GLN A 25 -12.46 -8.61 -6.60
N LYS A 26 -11.88 -9.36 -5.65
CA LYS A 26 -10.46 -9.78 -5.68
C LYS A 26 -10.07 -10.67 -6.87
N ASP A 27 -11.02 -11.41 -7.40
CA ASP A 27 -10.84 -12.38 -8.49
C ASP A 27 -10.91 -11.75 -9.89
N THR A 28 -11.33 -10.49 -10.00
CA THR A 28 -11.44 -9.78 -11.27
C THR A 28 -10.08 -9.33 -11.81
N ASP A 29 -10.00 -9.18 -13.14
CA ASP A 29 -8.80 -8.65 -13.79
C ASP A 29 -8.57 -7.17 -13.49
N GLU A 30 -9.64 -6.43 -13.21
CA GLU A 30 -9.57 -5.03 -12.78
C GLU A 30 -8.87 -4.93 -11.42
N PHE A 31 -9.29 -5.72 -10.44
CA PHE A 31 -8.59 -5.82 -9.15
C PHE A 31 -7.12 -6.16 -9.35
N LYS A 32 -6.81 -7.23 -10.09
CA LYS A 32 -5.42 -7.69 -10.30
C LYS A 32 -4.57 -6.60 -10.96
N THR A 33 -5.12 -5.90 -11.95
CA THR A 33 -4.41 -4.84 -12.68
C THR A 33 -4.04 -3.69 -11.75
N HIS A 34 -5.01 -3.18 -10.98
CA HIS A 34 -4.76 -2.07 -10.07
C HIS A 34 -3.90 -2.47 -8.87
N ALA A 35 -4.15 -3.65 -8.28
CA ALA A 35 -3.31 -4.24 -7.24
C ALA A 35 -1.84 -4.34 -7.70
N ASN A 36 -1.59 -4.81 -8.92
CA ASN A 36 -0.25 -4.94 -9.47
C ASN A 36 0.45 -3.58 -9.64
N LYS A 37 -0.26 -2.53 -10.06
CA LYS A 37 0.31 -1.17 -10.15
C LYS A 37 0.75 -0.66 -8.77
N ILE A 38 -0.14 -0.74 -7.78
CA ILE A 38 0.16 -0.33 -6.40
C ILE A 38 1.33 -1.15 -5.83
N GLN A 39 1.33 -2.46 -6.05
CA GLN A 39 2.42 -3.34 -5.61
C GLN A 39 3.77 -2.98 -6.27
N ARG A 40 3.80 -2.65 -7.57
CA ARG A 40 5.02 -2.19 -8.24
C ARG A 40 5.55 -0.92 -7.61
N GLN A 41 4.66 0.03 -7.30
CA GLN A 41 5.03 1.28 -6.65
C GLN A 41 5.56 1.06 -5.24
N LEU A 42 4.86 0.28 -4.41
CA LEU A 42 5.33 -0.09 -3.06
C LEU A 42 6.68 -0.82 -3.12
N ASN A 43 6.84 -1.75 -4.07
CA ASN A 43 8.10 -2.47 -4.24
C ASN A 43 9.24 -1.53 -4.64
N PHE A 44 8.99 -0.56 -5.53
CA PHE A 44 9.97 0.45 -5.91
C PHE A 44 10.39 1.28 -4.69
N ILE A 45 9.43 1.84 -3.95
CA ILE A 45 9.68 2.68 -2.77
C ILE A 45 10.56 1.95 -1.76
N TYR A 46 10.15 0.76 -1.33
CA TYR A 46 10.87 0.07 -0.24
C TYR A 46 12.20 -0.54 -0.69
N ARG A 47 12.33 -0.98 -1.95
CA ARG A 47 13.62 -1.49 -2.47
C ARG A 47 14.69 -0.40 -2.59
N GLN A 48 14.27 0.84 -2.84
CA GLN A 48 15.17 1.99 -2.93
C GLN A 48 15.41 2.68 -1.57
N SER A 49 14.75 2.22 -0.51
CA SER A 49 14.92 2.74 0.85
C SER A 49 16.04 2.02 1.60
N ASP A 50 16.39 2.54 2.78
CA ASP A 50 17.35 1.91 3.71
C ASP A 50 16.91 0.50 4.16
N TYR A 51 15.63 0.14 3.97
CA TYR A 51 15.10 -1.21 4.23
C TYR A 51 15.11 -2.14 3.01
N GLY A 52 15.75 -1.77 1.90
CA GLY A 52 15.76 -2.58 0.68
C GLY A 52 16.22 -4.03 0.91
N VAL A 53 17.17 -4.26 1.82
CA VAL A 53 17.66 -5.60 2.19
C VAL A 53 16.66 -6.39 3.05
N ALA A 54 15.87 -5.70 3.87
CA ALA A 54 14.85 -6.31 4.72
C ALA A 54 13.51 -6.52 4.00
N PHE A 55 13.22 -5.71 2.98
CA PHE A 55 11.99 -5.78 2.22
C PHE A 55 11.99 -6.96 1.23
N VAL A 56 10.92 -7.76 1.24
CA VAL A 56 10.75 -8.92 0.36
C VAL A 56 9.78 -8.62 -0.78
N GLY A 57 8.67 -7.96 -0.48
CA GLY A 57 7.66 -7.63 -1.47
C GLY A 57 6.37 -7.11 -0.85
N SER A 58 5.40 -6.78 -1.69
CA SER A 58 4.09 -6.29 -1.29
C SER A 58 2.96 -7.09 -1.93
N GLU A 59 1.77 -7.02 -1.32
CA GLU A 59 0.55 -7.63 -1.81
C GLU A 59 -0.64 -6.73 -1.46
N VAL A 60 -1.42 -6.27 -2.44
CA VAL A 60 -2.70 -5.60 -2.17
C VAL A 60 -3.76 -6.66 -1.91
N THR A 61 -4.44 -6.56 -0.78
CA THR A 61 -5.39 -7.58 -0.33
C THR A 61 -6.84 -7.16 -0.50
N LYS A 62 -7.12 -5.85 -0.51
CA LYS A 62 -8.49 -5.33 -0.59
C LYS A 62 -8.53 -3.90 -1.14
N PHE A 63 -9.56 -3.65 -1.95
CA PHE A 63 -10.05 -2.31 -2.24
C PHE A 63 -11.44 -2.15 -1.59
N ARG A 64 -11.71 -1.01 -0.97
CA ARG A 64 -13.01 -0.71 -0.37
C ARG A 64 -13.37 0.73 -0.65
N PHE A 65 -14.54 0.94 -1.26
CA PHE A 65 -15.08 2.29 -1.37
C PHE A 65 -15.55 2.79 0.00
N VAL A 66 -15.17 4.02 0.34
CA VAL A 66 -15.62 4.72 1.54
C VAL A 66 -16.61 5.79 1.09
N PRO A 67 -17.92 5.65 1.37
CA PRO A 67 -18.91 6.62 0.88
C PRO A 67 -18.93 7.93 1.67
N ALA A 68 -18.55 7.90 2.95
CA ALA A 68 -18.57 9.08 3.82
C ALA A 68 -17.51 10.13 3.45
N VAL A 69 -16.41 9.69 2.86
CA VAL A 69 -15.35 10.52 2.29
C VAL A 69 -15.07 9.87 0.95
N PRO A 70 -15.39 10.47 -0.20
CA PRO A 70 -15.43 9.82 -1.52
C PRO A 70 -14.03 9.33 -1.94
N ALA A 71 -13.63 8.21 -1.35
CA ALA A 71 -12.26 7.73 -1.29
C ALA A 71 -12.25 6.20 -1.45
N LEU A 72 -11.11 5.70 -1.88
CA LEU A 72 -10.86 4.27 -1.99
C LEU A 72 -9.83 3.89 -0.94
N ASP A 73 -10.26 3.06 0.00
CA ASP A 73 -9.38 2.43 0.99
C ASP A 73 -8.67 1.24 0.35
N VAL A 74 -7.35 1.24 0.45
CA VAL A 74 -6.46 0.20 -0.06
C VAL A 74 -5.79 -0.49 1.11
N THR A 75 -6.14 -1.76 1.33
CA THR A 75 -5.42 -2.62 2.27
C THR A 75 -4.33 -3.39 1.54
N PHE A 76 -3.13 -3.39 2.11
CA PHE A 76 -1.98 -4.10 1.56
C PHE A 76 -1.16 -4.76 2.66
N ILE A 77 -0.26 -5.66 2.26
CA ILE A 77 0.68 -6.33 3.12
C ILE A 77 2.08 -6.07 2.59
N LEU A 78 2.98 -5.60 3.46
CA LEU A 78 4.42 -5.60 3.23
C LEU A 78 5.01 -6.85 3.86
N LYS A 79 5.80 -7.58 3.07
CA LYS A 79 6.52 -8.77 3.49
C LYS A 79 7.96 -8.34 3.75
N THR A 80 8.45 -8.61 4.95
CA THR A 80 9.84 -8.34 5.33
C THR A 80 10.51 -9.61 5.80
N ARG A 81 11.84 -9.63 5.76
CA ARG A 81 12.66 -10.66 6.39
C ARG A 81 12.37 -10.73 7.89
N SER A 82 12.24 -11.93 8.43
CA SER A 82 11.99 -12.13 9.86
C SER A 82 13.25 -12.06 10.71
N ASP A 83 14.41 -12.29 10.11
CA ASP A 83 15.72 -12.33 10.76
C ASP A 83 16.37 -10.96 10.91
N LEU A 84 15.81 -9.93 10.27
CA LEU A 84 16.25 -8.55 10.42
C LEU A 84 15.27 -7.78 11.29
N ASN A 85 15.81 -6.96 12.19
CA ASN A 85 14.98 -6.05 12.96
C ASN A 85 14.46 -4.94 12.05
N ILE A 86 13.17 -4.66 12.14
CA ILE A 86 12.51 -3.61 11.38
C ILE A 86 11.82 -2.66 12.34
N ASP A 87 11.89 -1.37 12.04
CA ASP A 87 11.17 -0.34 12.77
C ASP A 87 9.92 0.04 11.98
N LEU A 88 8.76 -0.20 12.57
CA LEU A 88 7.46 0.12 11.98
C LEU A 88 7.32 1.62 11.70
N PHE A 89 7.84 2.47 12.59
CA PHE A 89 7.79 3.92 12.44
C PHE A 89 8.59 4.37 11.22
N ASN A 90 9.77 3.78 11.00
CA ASN A 90 10.59 4.13 9.84
C ASN A 90 9.95 3.64 8.53
N PHE A 91 9.38 2.43 8.51
CA PHE A 91 8.60 1.95 7.35
C PHE A 91 7.46 2.90 7.00
N LEU A 92 6.71 3.33 8.02
CA LEU A 92 5.61 4.28 7.86
C LEU A 92 6.11 5.64 7.35
N SER A 93 7.22 6.12 7.91
CA SER A 93 7.84 7.39 7.53
C SER A 93 8.31 7.39 6.08
N ILE A 94 8.90 6.28 5.60
CA ILE A 94 9.33 6.13 4.21
C ILE A 94 8.15 6.30 3.25
N LEU A 95 7.06 5.56 3.48
CA LEU A 95 5.90 5.62 2.59
C LEU A 95 5.24 7.00 2.62
N ARG A 96 5.04 7.58 3.81
CA ARG A 96 4.47 8.93 3.95
C ARG A 96 5.33 10.00 3.27
N SER A 97 6.64 9.94 3.48
CA SER A 97 7.57 10.92 2.88
C SER A 97 7.58 10.81 1.36
N TYR A 98 7.60 9.59 0.83
CA TYR A 98 7.51 9.37 -0.61
C TYR A 98 6.21 9.91 -1.20
N VAL A 99 5.06 9.56 -0.61
CA VAL A 99 3.75 10.01 -1.09
C VAL A 99 3.65 11.54 -1.10
N ARG A 100 4.14 12.21 -0.05
CA ARG A 100 4.15 13.69 0.02
C ARG A 100 5.04 14.33 -1.06
N ALA A 101 6.20 13.73 -1.34
CA ALA A 101 7.18 14.30 -2.26
C ALA A 101 6.86 14.00 -3.73
N CYS A 102 6.32 12.82 -4.03
CA CYS A 102 6.22 12.29 -5.40
C CYS A 102 4.79 11.97 -5.83
N GLY A 103 3.81 12.02 -4.92
CA GLY A 103 2.48 11.47 -5.16
C GLY A 103 2.50 9.94 -5.28
N PHE A 104 1.45 9.36 -5.86
CA PHE A 104 1.33 7.90 -5.99
C PHE A 104 0.65 7.48 -7.30
N ASP A 105 1.45 7.33 -8.37
CA ASP A 105 0.98 6.87 -9.69
C ASP A 105 -0.21 7.69 -10.24
N GLY A 106 -0.14 9.02 -10.11
CA GLY A 106 -1.20 9.95 -10.52
C GLY A 106 -2.44 9.95 -9.61
N ASN A 107 -2.37 9.29 -8.45
CA ASN A 107 -3.40 9.33 -7.41
C ASN A 107 -2.94 10.18 -6.23
N ALA A 108 -3.87 10.92 -5.64
CA ALA A 108 -3.65 11.58 -4.37
C ALA A 108 -3.99 10.61 -3.24
N ILE A 109 -3.02 10.38 -2.35
CA ILE A 109 -3.20 9.62 -1.13
C ILE A 109 -3.20 10.60 0.04
N ASP A 110 -4.17 10.47 0.95
CA ASP A 110 -4.11 11.16 2.23
C ASP A 110 -2.98 10.56 3.08
N ASP A 111 -1.87 11.28 3.22
CA ASP A 111 -0.68 10.81 3.93
C ASP A 111 -0.95 10.50 5.41
N LYS A 112 -1.94 11.18 6.00
CA LYS A 112 -2.35 10.97 7.40
C LYS A 112 -3.13 9.68 7.57
N SER A 113 -3.83 9.23 6.53
CA SER A 113 -4.53 7.95 6.50
C SER A 113 -3.59 6.75 6.42
N ILE A 114 -2.35 6.95 5.97
CA ILE A 114 -1.37 5.87 5.84
C ILE A 114 -1.10 5.29 7.22
N SER A 115 -1.31 4.00 7.38
CA SER A 115 -1.05 3.25 8.62
C SER A 115 -0.35 1.93 8.31
N LEU A 116 0.39 1.43 9.29
CA LEU A 116 1.04 0.12 9.24
C LEU A 116 0.94 -0.53 10.62
N GLU A 117 0.66 -1.82 10.66
CA GLU A 117 0.56 -2.62 11.86
C GLU A 117 1.24 -3.98 11.66
N ILE A 118 1.90 -4.50 12.70
CA ILE A 118 2.49 -5.85 12.67
C ILE A 118 1.37 -6.86 12.88
N LYS A 119 1.10 -7.72 11.89
CA LYS A 119 0.24 -8.88 12.09
C LYS A 119 1.05 -10.03 12.65
N ARG A 120 0.77 -10.38 13.91
CA ARG A 120 1.21 -11.64 14.53
C ARG A 120 0.21 -12.71 14.08
N PHE A 121 0.68 -13.64 13.24
CA PHE A 121 -0.06 -14.85 12.88
C PHE A 121 0.43 -16.00 13.76
#